data_AF-A0A4Y2EJK3-F1
#
_entry.id   AF-A0A4Y2EJK3-F1
#
_cell.length_a   1.000
_cell.length_b   1.000
_cell.length_c   1.000
_cell.angle_alpha   90.00
_cell.angle_beta   90.00
_cell.angle_gamma   90.00
#
_symmetry.space_group_name_H-M   'P 1'
#
loop_
_entity.id
_entity.type
_entity.pdbx_description
1 polymer ?
#
loop_
_entity_poly.entity_id
_entity_poly.type
_entity_poly.pdbx_seq_one_letter_code
_entity_poly.pdbx_strand_id
1 'polypeptide(L)'
;MDSSRSAQRAVIQFLRAEGEHASHIYRRMKEVTIPKWCQRYETGHVNIKDWPPPGQSRVVTNSATISTVDELIRQNRRITTREIAVEL
;
A
#
# COMPACT_ATOMS: atom_id res chain seq x y z
N MET A 1 -9.60 -16.09 9.03
CA MET A 1 -8.42 -16.91 9.42
C MET A 1 -7.51 -16.94 8.20
N ASP A 2 -6.36 -16.26 8.24
CA ASP A 2 -5.47 -16.21 7.08
C ASP A 2 -4.81 -17.58 6.89
N SER A 3 -5.42 -18.42 6.06
CA SER A 3 -4.96 -19.78 5.71
C SER A 3 -3.46 -19.83 5.39
N SER A 4 -2.91 -18.75 4.84
CA SER A 4 -1.48 -18.59 4.53
C SER A 4 -0.55 -18.56 5.76
N ARG A 5 -0.95 -17.96 6.89
CA ARG A 5 -0.05 -17.83 8.07
C ARG A 5 0.02 -19.15 8.85
N SER A 6 -1.11 -19.85 8.97
CA SER A 6 -1.16 -21.16 9.62
C SER A 6 -0.37 -22.20 8.83
N ALA A 7 -0.49 -22.19 7.49
CA ALA A 7 0.30 -23.07 6.62
C ALA A 7 1.82 -22.81 6.74
N GLN A 8 2.25 -21.54 6.78
CA GLN A 8 3.67 -21.20 6.97
C GLN A 8 4.20 -21.70 8.31
N ARG A 9 3.43 -21.58 9.40
CA ARG A 9 3.84 -22.10 10.72
C ARG A 9 3.97 -23.62 10.72
N ALA A 10 3.06 -24.34 10.07
CA ALA A 10 3.13 -25.79 9.95
C ALA A 10 4.39 -26.25 9.20
N VAL A 11 4.73 -25.59 8.09
CA VAL A 11 5.95 -25.88 7.31
C VAL A 11 7.22 -25.61 8.13
N ILE A 12 7.28 -24.50 8.86
CA ILE A 12 8.43 -24.18 9.73
C ILE A 12 8.58 -25.23 10.84
N GLN A 13 7.47 -25.65 11.46
CA GLN A 13 7.49 -26.68 12.50
C GLN A 13 7.94 -28.04 11.95
N PHE A 14 7.49 -28.42 10.76
CA PHE A 14 7.89 -29.65 10.07
C PHE A 14 9.40 -29.67 9.78
N LEU A 15 9.93 -28.63 9.12
CA LEU A 15 11.35 -28.56 8.77
C LEU A 15 12.24 -28.54 10.02
N ARG A 16 11.80 -27.88 11.09
CA ARG A 16 12.52 -27.89 12.37
C ARG A 16 12.52 -29.29 13.01
N ALA A 17 11.47 -30.08 12.83
CA ALA A 17 11.39 -31.47 13.31
C ALA A 17 12.27 -32.42 12.49
N GLU A 18 12.49 -32.15 11.20
CA GLU A 18 13.47 -32.85 10.36
C GLU A 18 14.93 -32.53 10.71
N GLY A 19 15.19 -31.61 11.63
CA GLY A 19 16.54 -31.22 12.05
C GLY A 19 17.19 -30.17 11.14
N GLU A 20 16.43 -29.53 10.26
CA GLU A 20 16.93 -28.46 9.39
C GLU A 20 17.42 -27.26 10.20
N HIS A 21 18.59 -26.74 9.84
CA HIS A 21 19.14 -25.54 10.47
C HIS A 21 18.32 -24.30 10.08
N ALA A 22 18.19 -23.34 11.01
CA ALA A 22 17.36 -22.14 10.83
C ALA A 22 17.70 -21.35 9.54
N SER A 23 18.97 -21.33 9.14
CA SER A 23 19.41 -20.69 7.89
C SER A 23 18.89 -21.38 6.63
N HIS A 24 18.73 -22.70 6.65
CA HIS A 24 18.19 -23.46 5.53
C HIS A 24 16.67 -23.32 5.44
N ILE A 25 15.99 -23.30 6.60
CA ILE A 25 14.55 -23.01 6.69
C ILE A 25 14.26 -21.61 6.13
N TYR A 26 15.05 -20.59 6.50
CA TYR A 26 14.90 -19.24 5.96
C TYR A 26 15.06 -19.19 4.44
N ARG A 27 16.06 -19.90 3.88
CA ARG A 27 16.29 -19.95 2.43
C ARG A 27 15.09 -20.54 1.68
N ARG A 28 14.59 -21.71 2.12
CA ARG A 28 13.41 -22.36 1.52
C ARG A 28 12.15 -21.51 1.66
N MET A 29 11.94 -20.90 2.82
CA MET A 29 10.79 -20.02 3.03
C MET A 29 10.83 -18.78 2.14
N LYS A 30 12.03 -18.21 1.93
CA LYS A 30 12.25 -17.07 1.05
C LYS A 30 11.94 -17.40 -0.42
N GLU A 31 12.36 -18.57 -0.89
CA GLU A 31 12.08 -19.05 -2.25
C GLU A 31 10.59 -19.27 -2.51
N VAL A 32 9.81 -19.69 -1.52
CA VAL A 32 8.35 -19.86 -1.68
C VAL A 32 7.60 -18.52 -1.53
N THR A 33 8.13 -17.60 -0.74
CA THR A 33 7.47 -16.33 -0.45
C THR A 33 7.67 -15.30 -1.56
N ILE A 34 8.88 -15.19 -2.11
CA ILE A 34 9.23 -14.15 -3.11
C ILE A 34 8.39 -14.27 -4.39
N PRO A 35 8.31 -15.42 -5.10
CA PRO A 35 7.56 -15.51 -6.35
C PRO A 35 6.07 -15.26 -6.14
N LYS A 36 5.51 -15.72 -5.02
CA LYS A 36 4.11 -15.49 -4.65
C LYS A 36 3.83 -14.02 -4.34
N TRP A 37 4.80 -13.32 -3.74
CA TRP A 37 4.72 -11.88 -3.51
C TRP A 37 4.88 -11.09 -4.81
N CYS A 38 5.88 -11.43 -5.64
CA CYS A 38 6.11 -10.85 -6.96
C CYS A 38 4.89 -11.00 -7.86
N GLN A 39 4.31 -12.20 -7.93
CA GLN A 39 3.09 -12.44 -8.70
C GLN A 39 1.92 -11.60 -8.18
N ARG A 40 1.70 -11.53 -6.86
CA ARG A 40 0.64 -10.68 -6.30
C ARG A 40 0.86 -9.20 -6.59
N TYR A 41 2.11 -8.75 -6.54
CA TYR A 41 2.50 -7.39 -6.89
C TYR A 41 2.22 -7.12 -8.37
N GLU A 42 2.66 -8.00 -9.27
CA GLU A 42 2.45 -7.91 -10.72
C GLU A 42 0.97 -7.97 -11.11
N THR A 43 0.17 -8.83 -10.47
CA THR A 43 -1.25 -9.00 -10.81
C THR A 43 -2.14 -7.89 -10.22
N GLY A 44 -1.66 -7.15 -9.21
CA GLY A 44 -2.41 -6.11 -8.50
C GLY A 44 -2.05 -4.67 -8.86
N HIS A 45 -0.93 -4.42 -9.56
CA HIS A 45 -0.42 -3.08 -9.86
C HIS A 45 -0.52 -2.63 -11.33
N VAL A 46 -1.54 -3.08 -12.06
CA VAL A 46 -1.82 -2.50 -13.40
C VAL A 46 -2.29 -1.03 -13.28
N ASN A 47 -2.66 -0.57 -12.08
CA ASN A 47 -3.01 0.81 -11.80
C ASN A 47 -2.12 1.34 -10.66
N ILE A 48 -1.10 2.13 -11.02
CA ILE A 48 -0.12 2.74 -10.12
C ILE A 48 -0.74 3.90 -9.29
N LYS A 49 -1.96 4.32 -9.62
CA LYS A 49 -2.67 5.33 -8.84
C LYS A 49 -3.31 4.67 -7.61
N ASP A 50 -2.99 5.21 -6.44
CA ASP A 50 -3.65 4.83 -5.19
C ASP A 50 -5.17 5.01 -5.35
N TRP A 51 -5.91 3.91 -5.21
CA TRP A 51 -7.36 3.97 -5.14
C TRP A 51 -7.72 4.75 -3.88
N PRO A 52 -8.61 5.77 -3.96
CA PRO A 52 -9.03 6.47 -2.75
C PRO A 52 -9.68 5.46 -1.81
N PRO A 53 -9.29 5.43 -0.52
CA PRO A 53 -9.87 4.49 0.43
C PRO A 53 -11.39 4.65 0.45
N PRO A 54 -12.16 3.55 0.64
CA PRO A 54 -13.62 3.50 0.44
C PRO A 54 -14.46 4.35 1.42
N GLY A 55 -13.86 5.36 2.07
CA GLY A 55 -14.48 6.25 3.04
C GLY A 55 -14.51 7.74 2.68
N GLN A 56 -14.11 8.17 1.48
CA GLN A 56 -14.20 9.59 1.07
C GLN A 56 -15.47 9.87 0.24
N SER A 57 -16.63 9.85 0.90
CA SER A 57 -17.94 10.08 0.26
C SER A 57 -18.31 11.57 0.10
N ARG A 58 -17.39 12.53 0.29
CA ARG A 58 -17.74 13.94 0.06
C ARG A 58 -16.54 14.80 -0.34
N VAL A 59 -15.90 14.44 -1.45
CA VAL A 59 -15.09 15.42 -2.17
C VAL A 59 -16.08 16.30 -2.94
N VAL A 60 -16.24 17.56 -2.54
CA VAL A 60 -16.93 18.56 -3.36
C VAL A 60 -15.99 18.85 -4.52
N THR A 61 -16.07 18.03 -5.56
CA THR A 61 -15.23 18.13 -6.76
C THR A 61 -15.79 19.20 -7.70
N ASN A 62 -15.94 20.44 -7.22
CA ASN A 62 -16.21 21.56 -8.09
C ASN A 62 -14.90 21.93 -8.78
N SER A 63 -14.79 21.64 -10.08
CA SER A 63 -13.59 21.90 -10.88
C SER A 63 -13.14 23.36 -10.80
N ALA A 64 -14.10 24.29 -10.71
CA ALA A 64 -13.84 25.71 -10.50
C ALA A 64 -13.04 25.98 -9.20
N THR A 65 -13.45 25.38 -8.08
CA THR A 65 -12.77 25.53 -6.78
C THR A 65 -11.36 24.95 -6.81
N ILE A 66 -11.14 23.83 -7.51
CA ILE A 66 -9.80 23.23 -7.67
C ILE A 66 -8.89 24.16 -8.47
N SER A 67 -9.38 24.76 -9.55
CA SER A 67 -8.60 25.72 -10.35
C SER A 67 -8.24 26.97 -9.57
N THR A 68 -9.15 27.51 -8.75
CA THR A 68 -8.88 28.68 -7.90
C THR A 68 -7.79 28.37 -6.86
N VAL A 69 -7.83 27.19 -6.24
CA VAL A 69 -6.78 26.76 -5.29
C VAL A 69 -5.43 26.60 -5.99
N ASP A 70 -5.40 26.02 -7.18
CA ASP A 70 -4.16 25.84 -7.95
C ASP A 70 -3.53 27.18 -8.33
N GLU A 71 -4.34 28.17 -8.70
CA GLU A 71 -3.87 29.53 -8.99
C GLU A 71 -3.28 30.22 -7.74
N LEU A 72 -3.93 30.10 -6.58
CA LEU A 72 -3.42 30.63 -5.31
C LEU A 72 -2.06 30.01 -4.92
N ILE A 73 -1.88 28.69 -5.13
CA ILE A 73 -0.61 28.00 -4.88
C ILE A 73 0.49 28.48 -5.85
N ARG A 74 0.12 28.73 -7.12
CA ARG A 74 1.07 29.25 -8.13
C ARG A 74 1.52 30.67 -7.81
N GLN A 75 0.64 31.50 -7.27
CA GLN A 75 0.96 32.87 -6.86
C GLN A 75 1.75 32.92 -5.55
N ASN A 76 1.41 32.07 -4.57
CA ASN A 76 2.09 31.98 -3.29
C ASN A 76 2.33 30.54 -2.85
N ARG A 77 3.57 30.06 -3.08
CA ARG A 77 3.98 28.68 -2.75
C ARG A 77 4.05 28.36 -1.25
N ARG A 78 3.91 29.36 -0.37
CA ARG A 78 3.93 29.19 1.11
C ARG A 78 2.56 29.38 1.76
N ILE A 79 1.49 29.36 0.96
CA ILE A 79 0.12 29.52 1.47
C ILE A 79 -0.28 28.34 2.38
N THR A 80 -0.97 28.65 3.47
CA THR A 80 -1.48 27.68 4.45
C THR A 80 -2.95 27.36 4.20
N THR A 81 -3.41 26.20 4.68
CA THR A 81 -4.80 25.76 4.51
C THR A 81 -5.82 26.74 5.12
N ARG A 82 -5.43 27.52 6.15
CA ARG A 82 -6.30 28.54 6.76
C ARG A 82 -6.50 29.73 5.83
N GLU A 83 -5.45 30.16 5.14
CA GLU A 83 -5.53 31.26 4.18
C GLU A 83 -6.34 30.85 2.95
N ILE A 84 -6.18 29.60 2.49
CA ILE A 84 -7.03 29.03 1.42
C ILE A 84 -8.51 29.01 1.85
N ALA A 85 -8.81 28.66 3.11
CA ALA A 85 -10.18 28.62 3.62
C ALA A 85 -10.82 30.00 3.85
N VAL A 86 -10.04 31.09 3.79
CA VAL A 86 -10.54 32.46 3.85
C VAL A 86 -10.84 33.00 2.45
N GLU A 87 -10.07 32.55 1.45
CA GLU A 87 -10.20 32.99 0.06
C GLU A 87 -11.25 32.20 -0.74
N LEU A 88 -11.62 31.00 -0.26
CA LEU A 88 -12.67 30.12 -0.81
C LEU A 88 -13.96 30.18 0.01
#